data_AF-A0A2E3V3A5-F1
#
_entry.id   AF-A0A2E3V3A5-F1
#
_cell.length_a   1.000
_cell.length_b   1.000
_cell.length_c   1.000
_cell.angle_alpha   90.00
_cell.angle_beta   90.00
_cell.angle_gamma   90.00
#
_symmetry.space_group_name_H-M   'P 1'
#
loop_
_entity.id
_entity.type
_entity.pdbx_description
1 polymer ?
#
loop_
_entity_poly.entity_id
_entity_poly.type
_entity_poly.pdbx_seq_one_letter_code
_entity_poly.pdbx_strand_id
1 'polypeptide(L)'
;MGLPLICVTLTGCTVDEMVKDAARATAVGADIVEVRLDKLWVVEQKIDPNEVEKSESDENRKSVYKPPQFIPQNIDSVDLESSLISFRTGIELPVILTCRPESQGGYFPGSEKERIEVLTKAIKSGVSWIDLETNINPKERKKLVKLAGDSTKIISSSHYDQPPGSPDEIIDEIDEISDSGNIIKIVFNTSGKKDALKLFDVAWRTRDSGNKLSIMGLGAGGDWTRIHAPILNQSLVYTTMENGWYLAQQGRINTSDLKTAWNLLEYN
;
A
#
# COMPACT_ATOMS: atom_id res chain seq x y z
N MET A 1 -6.97 -3.24 -23.63
CA MET A 1 -7.09 -2.44 -22.40
C MET A 1 -5.69 -2.39 -21.81
N GLY A 2 -5.19 -1.26 -21.31
CA GLY A 2 -3.83 -1.22 -20.75
C GLY A 2 -3.77 -1.99 -19.44
N LEU A 3 -2.67 -2.69 -19.16
CA LEU A 3 -2.46 -3.30 -17.86
C LEU A 3 -2.35 -2.23 -16.76
N PRO A 4 -2.81 -2.51 -15.53
CA PRO A 4 -2.58 -1.64 -14.37
C PRO A 4 -1.10 -1.46 -14.10
N LEU A 5 -0.73 -0.34 -13.47
CA LEU A 5 0.61 -0.20 -12.88
C LEU A 5 0.77 -1.17 -11.71
N ILE A 6 1.88 -1.91 -11.68
CA ILE A 6 2.28 -2.76 -10.56
C ILE A 6 3.13 -1.95 -9.58
N CYS A 7 2.58 -1.71 -8.40
CA CYS A 7 3.26 -1.10 -7.27
C CYS A 7 3.82 -2.16 -6.33
N VAL A 8 5.10 -2.09 -5.99
CA VAL A 8 5.68 -2.89 -4.90
C VAL A 8 5.84 -2.02 -3.65
N THR A 9 5.20 -2.41 -2.55
CA THR A 9 5.45 -1.77 -1.25
C THR A 9 6.75 -2.29 -0.66
N LEU A 10 7.68 -1.39 -0.39
CA LEU A 10 8.97 -1.73 0.21
C LEU A 10 8.78 -2.12 1.68
N THR A 11 9.53 -3.12 2.13
CA THR A 11 9.33 -3.77 3.42
C THR A 11 10.26 -3.28 4.51
N GLY A 12 11.47 -2.84 4.12
CA GLY A 12 12.52 -2.39 5.02
C GLY A 12 12.11 -1.28 6.00
N CYS A 13 12.86 -1.18 7.10
CA CYS A 13 12.68 -0.14 8.13
C CYS A 13 13.83 0.88 8.13
N THR A 14 14.82 0.70 7.23
CA THR A 14 15.94 1.63 7.03
C THR A 14 16.02 2.06 5.57
N VAL A 15 16.68 3.19 5.32
CA VAL A 15 16.92 3.70 3.97
C VAL A 15 17.64 2.67 3.11
N ASP A 16 18.72 2.07 3.62
CA ASP A 16 19.52 1.07 2.90
C ASP A 16 18.71 -0.17 2.54
N GLU A 17 17.85 -0.65 3.45
CA GLU A 17 16.96 -1.78 3.18
C GLU A 17 15.92 -1.42 2.11
N MET A 18 15.30 -0.25 2.20
CA MET A 18 14.30 0.19 1.22
C MET A 18 14.93 0.40 -0.17
N VAL A 19 16.14 0.94 -0.26
CA VAL A 19 16.88 1.07 -1.53
C VAL A 19 17.19 -0.30 -2.14
N LYS A 20 17.63 -1.26 -1.32
CA LYS A 20 17.81 -2.67 -1.76
C LYS A 20 16.49 -3.31 -2.18
N ASP A 21 15.42 -3.07 -1.45
CA ASP A 21 14.07 -3.53 -1.80
C ASP A 21 13.66 -2.99 -3.17
N ALA A 22 13.91 -1.71 -3.45
CA ALA A 22 13.54 -1.10 -4.72
C ALA A 22 14.33 -1.69 -5.91
N ALA A 23 15.62 -1.99 -5.73
CA ALA A 23 16.40 -2.70 -6.75
C ALA A 23 15.82 -4.10 -7.04
N ARG A 24 15.37 -4.82 -6.00
CA ARG A 24 14.68 -6.12 -6.17
C ARG A 24 13.32 -5.97 -6.85
N ALA A 25 12.55 -4.94 -6.49
CA ALA A 25 11.27 -4.64 -7.11
C ALA A 25 11.41 -4.38 -8.62
N THR A 26 12.46 -3.67 -9.00
CA THR A 26 12.84 -3.45 -10.40
C THR A 26 13.10 -4.78 -11.12
N ALA A 27 13.87 -5.69 -10.50
CA ALA A 27 14.21 -6.98 -11.09
C ALA A 27 12.99 -7.91 -11.32
N VAL A 28 11.95 -7.82 -10.48
CA VAL A 28 10.68 -8.58 -10.68
C VAL A 28 9.69 -7.86 -11.61
N GLY A 29 10.06 -6.67 -12.09
CA GLY A 29 9.30 -5.86 -13.04
C GLY A 29 8.10 -5.17 -12.42
N ALA A 30 8.32 -4.49 -11.29
CA ALA A 30 7.43 -3.45 -10.79
C ALA A 30 7.53 -2.19 -11.68
N ASP A 31 6.42 -1.48 -11.84
CA ASP A 31 6.38 -0.21 -12.57
C ASP A 31 6.65 1.00 -11.66
N ILE A 32 6.37 0.83 -10.36
CA ILE A 32 6.45 1.86 -9.34
C ILE A 32 6.69 1.22 -7.96
N VAL A 33 7.31 1.94 -7.03
CA VAL A 33 7.49 1.47 -5.65
C VAL A 33 6.84 2.41 -4.64
N GLU A 34 6.31 1.85 -3.56
CA GLU A 34 5.85 2.62 -2.39
C GLU A 34 6.91 2.59 -1.30
N VAL A 35 7.47 3.76 -1.00
CA VAL A 35 8.31 4.00 0.18
C VAL A 35 7.40 4.42 1.33
N ARG A 36 7.32 3.58 2.35
CA ARG A 36 6.59 3.86 3.61
C ARG A 36 7.50 4.62 4.56
N LEU A 37 7.47 5.96 4.50
CA LEU A 37 8.26 6.82 5.38
C LEU A 37 7.98 6.53 6.85
N ASP A 38 6.72 6.24 7.19
CA ASP A 38 6.33 5.90 8.56
C ASP A 38 7.08 4.67 9.12
N LYS A 39 7.57 3.77 8.25
CA LYS A 39 8.39 2.62 8.68
C LYS A 39 9.82 2.97 9.09
N LEU A 40 10.32 4.16 8.77
CA LEU A 40 11.65 4.60 9.23
C LEU A 40 11.70 4.78 10.76
N TRP A 41 10.54 4.98 11.39
CA TRP A 41 10.40 5.14 12.84
C TRP A 41 10.09 3.85 13.58
N VAL A 42 10.30 2.69 12.97
CA VAL A 42 10.20 1.40 13.66
C VAL A 42 11.42 0.55 13.41
N VAL A 43 11.66 -0.42 14.29
CA VAL A 43 12.58 -1.53 14.04
C VAL A 43 11.78 -2.82 13.99
N GLU A 44 12.01 -3.63 12.98
CA GLU A 44 11.44 -4.98 12.94
C GLU A 44 12.10 -5.86 14.02
N GLN A 45 11.28 -6.38 14.93
CA GLN A 45 11.72 -7.31 15.94
C GLN A 45 11.98 -8.68 15.30
N LYS A 46 13.24 -9.09 15.31
CA LYS A 46 13.63 -10.45 14.90
C LYS A 46 13.16 -11.44 15.96
N ILE A 47 12.23 -12.31 15.58
CA ILE A 47 11.79 -13.43 16.42
C ILE A 47 12.93 -14.46 16.46
N ASP A 48 13.33 -14.90 17.66
CA ASP A 48 14.32 -15.97 17.80
C ASP A 48 13.74 -17.28 17.23
N PRO A 49 14.41 -17.95 16.27
CA PRO A 49 13.98 -19.24 15.74
C PRO A 49 13.73 -20.31 16.82
N ASN A 50 14.36 -20.19 17.99
CA ASN A 50 14.20 -21.11 19.12
C ASN A 50 12.93 -20.87 19.97
N GLU A 51 12.25 -19.73 19.81
CA GLU A 51 10.96 -19.43 20.46
C GLU A 51 9.75 -19.96 19.67
N VAL A 52 9.99 -20.61 18.52
CA VAL A 52 8.95 -21.38 17.83
C VAL A 52 8.76 -22.68 18.62
N GLU A 53 7.84 -22.66 19.59
CA GLU A 53 7.44 -23.86 20.34
C GLU A 53 7.27 -25.06 19.39
N LYS A 54 8.18 -26.04 19.50
CA LYS A 54 7.94 -27.39 19.00
C LYS A 54 6.96 -28.03 19.99
N SER A 55 5.67 -27.88 19.75
CA SER A 55 4.68 -28.69 20.46
C SER A 55 4.90 -30.15 20.04
N GLU A 56 5.33 -30.99 20.98
CA GLU A 56 5.45 -32.44 20.84
C GLU A 56 4.06 -33.07 20.66
N SER A 57 3.48 -32.98 19.46
CA SER A 57 2.45 -33.88 18.91
C SER A 57 1.84 -33.29 17.63
N ASP A 58 1.65 -34.15 16.63
CA ASP A 58 1.06 -33.94 15.28
C ASP A 58 2.00 -33.54 14.14
N GLU A 59 2.35 -34.55 13.33
CA GLU A 59 3.06 -34.46 12.04
C GLU A 59 2.28 -33.72 10.93
N ASN A 60 1.18 -33.01 11.25
CA ASN A 60 0.25 -32.48 10.24
C ASN A 60 -0.25 -31.04 10.45
N ARG A 61 0.36 -30.23 11.33
CA ARG A 61 0.00 -28.80 11.42
C ARG A 61 0.81 -27.95 10.46
N LYS A 62 0.11 -27.33 9.49
CA LYS A 62 0.63 -26.21 8.69
C LYS A 62 1.24 -25.18 9.65
N SER A 63 2.49 -24.78 9.45
CA SER A 63 3.16 -23.71 10.20
C SER A 63 2.22 -22.50 10.30
N VAL A 64 1.92 -21.99 11.49
CA VAL A 64 1.10 -20.77 11.61
C VAL A 64 2.00 -19.57 11.29
N TYR A 65 1.62 -18.73 10.33
CA TYR A 65 2.36 -17.49 10.04
C TYR A 65 2.27 -16.55 11.25
N LYS A 66 3.41 -16.07 11.73
CA LYS A 66 3.50 -15.00 12.74
C LYS A 66 3.91 -13.70 12.03
N PRO A 67 3.09 -12.64 12.07
CA PRO A 67 3.47 -11.37 11.46
C PRO A 67 4.68 -10.76 12.17
N PRO A 68 5.51 -9.99 11.45
CA PRO A 68 6.61 -9.24 12.07
C PRO A 68 6.04 -8.23 13.08
N GLN A 69 6.73 -8.11 14.21
CA GLN A 69 6.43 -7.10 15.21
C GLN A 69 7.34 -5.90 14.98
N PHE A 70 6.82 -4.70 15.17
CA PHE A 70 7.54 -3.45 14.95
C PHE A 70 7.64 -2.70 16.27
N ILE A 71 8.86 -2.33 16.65
CA ILE A 71 9.15 -1.57 17.86
C ILE A 71 9.26 -0.08 17.47
N PRO A 72 8.39 0.80 17.99
CA PRO A 72 8.45 2.24 17.71
C PRO A 72 9.75 2.88 18.19
N GLN A 73 10.22 3.86 17.43
CA GLN A 73 11.34 4.72 17.75
C GLN A 73 10.86 6.15 18.01
N ASN A 74 11.71 6.97 18.64
CA ASN A 74 11.42 8.38 18.87
C ASN A 74 11.29 9.14 17.54
N ILE A 75 10.44 10.16 17.46
CA ILE A 75 10.29 11.02 16.27
C ILE A 75 11.62 11.60 15.78
N ASP A 76 12.55 11.90 16.69
CA ASP A 76 13.87 12.46 16.39
C ASP A 76 14.90 11.42 15.90
N SER A 77 14.53 10.13 15.83
CA SER A 77 15.42 9.05 15.38
C SER A 77 15.73 9.06 13.88
N VAL A 78 14.96 9.81 13.09
CA VAL A 78 15.05 9.81 11.62
C VAL A 78 15.46 11.19 11.11
N ASP A 79 16.59 11.25 10.41
CA ASP A 79 16.92 12.39 9.55
C ASP A 79 16.14 12.25 8.22
N LEU A 80 14.97 12.89 8.19
CA LEU A 80 14.07 12.82 7.04
C LEU A 80 14.67 13.46 5.78
N GLU A 81 15.42 14.56 5.89
CA GLU A 81 15.95 15.24 4.70
C GLU A 81 17.01 14.39 4.01
N SER A 82 17.94 13.83 4.79
CA SER A 82 18.94 12.89 4.27
C SER A 82 18.28 11.62 3.71
N SER A 83 17.23 11.12 4.35
CA SER A 83 16.47 9.96 3.87
C SER A 83 15.82 10.23 2.50
N LEU A 84 15.15 11.38 2.34
CA LEU A 84 14.52 11.78 1.08
C LEU A 84 15.53 11.96 -0.06
N ILE A 85 16.70 12.54 0.22
CA ILE A 85 17.79 12.65 -0.76
C ILE A 85 18.25 11.25 -1.19
N SER A 86 18.43 10.34 -0.23
CA SER A 86 18.89 8.98 -0.49
C SER A 86 17.89 8.17 -1.31
N PHE A 87 16.58 8.30 -1.04
CA PHE A 87 15.56 7.67 -1.89
C PHE A 87 15.57 8.22 -3.31
N ARG A 88 15.72 9.54 -3.47
CA ARG A 88 15.77 10.18 -4.78
C ARG A 88 16.97 9.75 -5.62
N THR A 89 18.12 9.49 -4.99
CA THR A 89 19.35 9.09 -5.70
C THR A 89 19.51 7.58 -5.82
N GLY A 90 18.95 6.81 -4.88
CA GLY A 90 19.11 5.36 -4.79
C GLY A 90 18.00 4.53 -5.43
N ILE A 91 16.86 5.13 -5.79
CA ILE A 91 15.73 4.41 -6.40
C ILE A 91 15.55 4.88 -7.84
N GLU A 92 15.63 3.94 -8.79
CA GLU A 92 15.49 4.22 -10.23
C GLU A 92 14.03 4.27 -10.69
N LEU A 93 13.16 3.46 -10.08
CA LEU A 93 11.73 3.44 -10.39
C LEU A 93 11.04 4.73 -9.90
N PRO A 94 9.91 5.13 -10.52
CA PRO A 94 9.02 6.10 -9.93
C PRO A 94 8.67 5.71 -8.48
N VAL A 95 8.55 6.71 -7.60
CA VAL A 95 8.31 6.50 -6.17
C VAL A 95 6.98 7.11 -5.74
N ILE A 96 6.21 6.35 -4.96
CA ILE A 96 5.15 6.84 -4.09
C ILE A 96 5.74 7.00 -2.70
N LEU A 97 5.81 8.23 -2.21
CA LEU A 97 6.10 8.46 -0.79
C LEU A 97 4.78 8.44 -0.01
N THR A 98 4.76 7.64 1.05
CA THR A 98 3.59 7.48 1.93
C THR A 98 4.04 7.64 3.38
N CYS A 99 3.37 8.51 4.14
CA CYS A 99 3.53 8.59 5.60
C CYS A 99 2.18 8.27 6.26
N ARG A 100 1.90 6.97 6.40
CA ARG A 100 0.59 6.48 6.85
C ARG A 100 0.43 6.72 8.36
N PRO A 101 -0.70 7.30 8.84
CA PRO A 101 -0.94 7.47 10.27
C PRO A 101 -1.31 6.15 10.95
N GLU A 102 -1.11 6.05 12.27
CA GLU A 102 -1.48 4.87 13.05
C GLU A 102 -2.98 4.52 12.93
N SER A 103 -3.85 5.52 12.86
CA SER A 103 -5.30 5.35 12.68
C SER A 103 -5.70 4.64 11.38
N GLN A 104 -4.77 4.51 10.42
CA GLN A 104 -4.94 3.77 9.17
C GLN A 104 -3.89 2.66 9.01
N GLY A 105 -3.36 2.13 10.12
CA GLY A 105 -2.42 1.01 10.12
C GLY A 105 -0.98 1.39 9.74
N GLY A 106 -0.60 2.64 9.99
CA GLY A 106 0.77 3.14 9.86
C GLY A 106 1.57 3.08 11.16
N TYR A 107 2.80 3.57 11.09
CA TYR A 107 3.77 3.51 12.20
C TYR A 107 4.37 4.88 12.56
N PHE A 108 3.78 5.97 12.07
CA PHE A 108 4.32 7.31 12.35
C PHE A 108 4.08 7.69 13.81
N PRO A 109 5.12 7.96 14.61
CA PRO A 109 4.99 8.13 16.06
C PRO A 109 4.61 9.55 16.49
N GLY A 110 4.60 10.50 15.55
CA GLY A 110 4.35 11.92 15.82
C GLY A 110 2.88 12.32 15.74
N SER A 111 2.61 13.57 16.09
CA SER A 111 1.31 14.21 15.92
C SER A 111 0.95 14.40 14.44
N GLU A 112 -0.34 14.60 14.17
CA GLU A 112 -0.81 14.91 12.81
C GLU A 112 -0.12 16.16 12.23
N LYS A 113 0.18 17.16 13.06
CA LYS A 113 0.90 18.36 12.60
C LYS A 113 2.30 18.01 12.09
N GLU A 114 3.05 17.20 12.84
CA GLU A 114 4.38 16.73 12.44
C GLU A 114 4.28 15.86 11.18
N ARG A 115 3.24 15.02 11.07
CA ARG A 115 3.00 14.22 9.87
C ARG A 115 2.77 15.08 8.62
N ILE A 116 2.00 16.17 8.74
CA ILE A 116 1.81 17.13 7.64
C ILE A 116 3.13 17.81 7.25
N GLU A 117 4.02 18.05 8.21
CA GLU A 117 5.37 18.56 7.91
C GLU A 117 6.22 17.51 7.15
N VAL A 118 6.13 16.23 7.52
CA VAL A 118 6.75 15.12 6.76
C VAL A 118 6.24 15.07 5.32
N LEU A 119 4.91 15.10 5.12
CA LEU A 119 4.28 15.10 3.79
C LEU A 119 4.69 16.34 2.97
N THR A 120 4.78 17.51 3.62
CA THR A 120 5.25 18.75 2.99
C THR A 120 6.69 18.61 2.48
N LYS A 121 7.59 18.04 3.29
CA LYS A 121 8.99 17.79 2.89
C LYS A 121 9.07 16.72 1.78
N ALA A 122 8.27 15.67 1.86
CA ALA A 122 8.18 14.64 0.85
C ALA A 122 7.78 15.22 -0.52
N ILE A 123 6.76 16.08 -0.60
CA ILE A 123 6.37 16.76 -1.85
C ILE A 123 7.52 17.66 -2.35
N LYS A 124 8.11 18.47 -1.47
CA LYS A 124 9.23 19.37 -1.83
C LYS A 124 10.48 18.64 -2.32
N SER A 125 10.65 17.36 -2.00
CA SER A 125 11.76 16.54 -2.52
C SER A 125 11.70 16.35 -4.05
N GLY A 126 10.54 16.61 -4.67
CA GLY A 126 10.30 16.39 -6.09
C GLY A 126 9.88 14.96 -6.42
N VAL A 127 9.26 14.26 -5.47
CA VAL A 127 8.77 12.88 -5.65
C VAL A 127 7.73 12.79 -6.78
N SER A 128 7.73 11.67 -7.50
CA SER A 128 6.75 11.39 -8.57
C SER A 128 5.32 11.31 -8.05
N TRP A 129 5.11 10.64 -6.91
CA TRP A 129 3.80 10.43 -6.29
C TRP A 129 3.85 10.63 -4.78
N ILE A 130 2.76 11.17 -4.23
CA ILE A 130 2.51 11.27 -2.78
C ILE A 130 1.18 10.59 -2.46
N ASP A 131 1.14 9.77 -1.40
CA ASP A 131 -0.11 9.24 -0.84
C ASP A 131 -0.62 10.22 0.24
N LEU A 132 -1.85 10.70 0.07
CA LEU A 132 -2.53 11.63 0.97
C LEU A 132 -3.89 11.05 1.36
N GLU A 133 -4.09 10.79 2.65
CA GLU A 133 -5.35 10.26 3.13
C GLU A 133 -6.50 11.27 2.90
N THR A 134 -7.68 10.76 2.57
CA THR A 134 -8.91 11.54 2.36
C THR A 134 -9.36 12.26 3.63
N ASN A 135 -9.10 11.67 4.79
CA ASN A 135 -9.51 12.18 6.10
C ASN A 135 -8.54 13.23 6.71
N ILE A 136 -7.46 13.60 6.02
CA ILE A 136 -6.63 14.75 6.41
C ILE A 136 -7.54 15.99 6.49
N ASN A 137 -7.34 16.82 7.51
CA ASN A 137 -8.11 18.06 7.68
C ASN A 137 -8.21 18.84 6.34
N PRO A 138 -9.42 19.21 5.87
CA PRO A 138 -9.60 19.77 4.53
C PRO A 138 -8.74 21.01 4.23
N LYS A 139 -8.47 21.84 5.23
CA LYS A 139 -7.62 23.03 5.06
C LYS A 139 -6.15 22.66 4.85
N GLU A 140 -5.64 21.70 5.61
CA GLU A 140 -4.26 21.21 5.46
C GLU A 140 -4.09 20.38 4.19
N ARG A 141 -5.05 19.50 3.89
CA ARG A 141 -5.06 18.71 2.65
C ARG A 141 -5.03 19.62 1.42
N LYS A 142 -5.84 20.68 1.39
CA LYS A 142 -5.83 21.67 0.30
C LYS A 142 -4.48 22.36 0.13
N LYS A 143 -3.73 22.61 1.21
CA LYS A 143 -2.37 23.17 1.12
C LYS A 143 -1.41 22.15 0.51
N LEU A 144 -1.47 20.88 0.91
CA LEU A 144 -0.65 19.80 0.35
C LEU A 144 -0.93 19.58 -1.14
N VAL A 145 -2.21 19.52 -1.53
CA VAL A 145 -2.62 19.40 -2.95
C VAL A 145 -2.08 20.58 -3.76
N LYS A 146 -2.23 21.82 -3.25
CA LYS A 146 -1.68 23.01 -3.91
C LYS A 146 -0.16 22.98 -4.01
N LEU A 147 0.53 22.44 -3.01
CA LEU A 147 1.98 22.31 -2.99
C LEU A 147 2.47 21.27 -4.01
N ALA A 148 1.75 20.16 -4.17
CA ALA A 148 2.06 19.12 -5.15
C ALA A 148 1.98 19.65 -6.59
N GLY A 149 0.95 20.45 -6.89
CA GLY A 149 0.73 21.04 -8.21
C GLY A 149 0.74 19.96 -9.31
N ASP A 150 1.34 20.28 -10.45
CA ASP A 150 1.47 19.33 -11.57
C ASP A 150 2.74 18.46 -11.47
N SER A 151 3.64 18.78 -10.54
CA SER A 151 4.96 18.14 -10.41
C SER A 151 4.90 16.80 -9.68
N THR A 152 3.96 16.65 -8.76
CA THR A 152 3.79 15.45 -7.94
C THR A 152 2.35 14.96 -8.03
N LYS A 153 2.16 13.72 -8.48
CA LYS A 153 0.83 13.11 -8.57
C LYS A 153 0.35 12.62 -7.20
N ILE A 154 -0.96 12.59 -6.98
CA ILE A 154 -1.57 12.29 -5.69
C ILE A 154 -2.33 10.96 -5.76
N ILE A 155 -2.01 10.05 -4.84
CA ILE A 155 -2.89 8.95 -4.46
C ILE A 155 -3.78 9.47 -3.31
N SER A 156 -5.08 9.51 -3.52
CA SER A 156 -6.05 9.86 -2.48
C SER A 156 -6.52 8.57 -1.81
N SER A 157 -6.14 8.34 -0.56
CA SER A 157 -6.31 7.03 0.08
C SER A 157 -7.27 7.02 1.27
N SER A 158 -8.01 5.92 1.41
CA SER A 158 -8.80 5.59 2.60
C SER A 158 -8.51 4.14 2.99
N HIS A 159 -8.12 3.91 4.25
CA HIS A 159 -7.96 2.57 4.81
C HIS A 159 -8.95 2.38 5.96
N TYR A 160 -9.75 1.33 5.86
CA TYR A 160 -10.78 0.96 6.81
C TYR A 160 -10.40 -0.31 7.56
N ASP A 161 -10.44 -0.24 8.88
CA ASP A 161 -10.18 -1.38 9.76
C ASP A 161 -11.37 -2.36 9.84
N GLN A 162 -12.55 -1.91 9.44
CA GLN A 162 -13.78 -2.69 9.36
C GLN A 162 -13.97 -3.35 8.00
N PRO A 163 -14.81 -4.41 7.92
CA PRO A 163 -15.33 -4.94 6.67
C PRO A 163 -16.03 -3.89 5.80
N PRO A 164 -16.02 -4.05 4.47
CA PRO A 164 -16.75 -3.17 3.56
C PRO A 164 -18.26 -3.20 3.86
N GLY A 165 -18.88 -2.02 3.79
CA GLY A 165 -20.32 -1.80 3.87
C GLY A 165 -21.08 -2.40 2.68
N SER A 166 -22.12 -1.73 2.21
CA SER A 166 -22.76 -2.08 0.94
C SER A 166 -21.90 -1.58 -0.24
N PRO A 167 -21.93 -2.26 -1.41
CA PRO A 167 -21.29 -1.73 -2.61
C PRO A 167 -21.76 -0.33 -3.00
N ASP A 168 -23.05 -0.01 -2.80
CA ASP A 168 -23.61 1.30 -3.14
C ASP A 168 -22.99 2.42 -2.29
N GLU A 169 -22.91 2.24 -0.97
CA GLU A 169 -22.27 3.22 -0.07
C GLU A 169 -20.80 3.50 -0.44
N ILE A 170 -20.06 2.45 -0.85
CA ILE A 170 -18.66 2.60 -1.24
C ILE A 170 -18.53 3.32 -2.60
N ILE A 171 -19.47 3.08 -3.52
CA ILE A 171 -19.52 3.79 -4.80
C ILE A 171 -19.84 5.27 -4.57
N ASP A 172 -20.82 5.57 -3.71
CA ASP A 172 -21.16 6.94 -3.32
C ASP A 172 -19.93 7.64 -2.72
N GLU A 173 -19.18 6.98 -1.84
CA GLU A 173 -17.92 7.51 -1.30
C GLU A 173 -16.89 7.80 -2.41
N ILE A 174 -16.69 6.87 -3.35
CA ILE A 174 -15.77 7.05 -4.48
C ILE A 174 -16.16 8.27 -5.31
N ASP A 175 -17.44 8.45 -5.57
CA ASP A 175 -17.95 9.57 -6.36
C ASP A 175 -17.79 10.91 -5.62
N GLU A 176 -18.01 10.93 -4.30
CA GLU A 176 -17.76 12.11 -3.44
C GLU A 176 -16.29 12.56 -3.45
N ILE A 177 -15.34 11.62 -3.60
CA ILE A 177 -13.91 11.91 -3.60
C ILE A 177 -13.26 11.84 -5.00
N SER A 178 -14.07 11.77 -6.07
CA SER A 178 -13.63 11.66 -7.48
C SER A 178 -12.50 12.62 -7.86
N ASP A 179 -12.60 13.89 -7.44
CA ASP A 179 -11.63 14.95 -7.75
C ASP A 179 -10.53 15.14 -6.68
N SER A 180 -10.42 14.23 -5.72
CA SER A 180 -9.53 14.40 -4.57
C SER A 180 -8.07 14.09 -4.85
N GLY A 181 -7.73 13.46 -5.98
CA GLY A 181 -6.38 13.07 -6.37
C GLY A 181 -6.32 12.51 -7.79
N ASN A 182 -5.14 12.03 -8.21
CA ASN A 182 -4.96 11.43 -9.54
C ASN A 182 -5.39 9.96 -9.59
N ILE A 183 -5.34 9.25 -8.46
CA ILE A 183 -5.86 7.90 -8.27
C ILE A 183 -6.54 7.85 -6.90
N ILE A 184 -7.72 7.24 -6.83
CA ILE A 184 -8.42 6.97 -5.57
C ILE A 184 -8.10 5.54 -5.14
N LYS A 185 -7.64 5.40 -3.89
CA LYS A 185 -7.22 4.14 -3.29
C LYS A 185 -8.10 3.82 -2.10
N ILE A 186 -8.86 2.73 -2.21
CA ILE A 186 -9.76 2.27 -1.16
C ILE A 186 -9.30 0.91 -0.67
N VAL A 187 -9.08 0.80 0.64
CA VAL A 187 -8.59 -0.41 1.30
C VAL A 187 -9.52 -0.76 2.45
N PHE A 188 -10.09 -1.95 2.43
CA PHE A 188 -10.89 -2.46 3.55
C PHE A 188 -10.26 -3.73 4.13
N ASN A 189 -10.31 -3.92 5.44
CA ASN A 189 -10.19 -5.26 6.00
C ASN A 189 -11.35 -6.13 5.52
N THR A 190 -11.11 -7.42 5.34
CA THR A 190 -12.10 -8.39 4.87
C THR A 190 -12.14 -9.54 5.86
N SER A 191 -13.35 -9.93 6.25
CA SER A 191 -13.60 -11.03 7.18
C SER A 191 -13.90 -12.35 6.45
N GLY A 192 -13.75 -12.35 5.12
CA GLY A 192 -13.86 -13.52 4.27
C GLY A 192 -14.32 -13.19 2.86
N LYS A 193 -14.59 -14.24 2.08
CA LYS A 193 -14.89 -14.15 0.65
C LYS A 193 -16.13 -13.30 0.31
N LYS A 194 -17.12 -13.19 1.21
CA LYS A 194 -18.29 -12.34 0.99
C LYS A 194 -17.91 -10.86 0.93
N ASP A 195 -17.00 -10.43 1.79
CA ASP A 195 -16.49 -9.06 1.79
C ASP A 195 -15.62 -8.80 0.57
N ALA A 196 -14.78 -9.77 0.19
CA ALA A 196 -14.02 -9.72 -1.05
C ALA A 196 -14.92 -9.56 -2.29
N LEU A 197 -16.05 -10.29 -2.35
CA LEU A 197 -17.03 -10.15 -3.43
C LEU A 197 -17.66 -8.76 -3.48
N LYS A 198 -17.91 -8.11 -2.34
CA LYS A 198 -18.41 -6.73 -2.32
C LYS A 198 -17.39 -5.77 -2.96
N LEU A 199 -16.11 -5.87 -2.58
CA LEU A 199 -15.06 -5.04 -3.18
C LEU A 199 -14.89 -5.33 -4.68
N PHE A 200 -15.03 -6.58 -5.08
CA PHE A 200 -15.04 -6.97 -6.49
C PHE A 200 -16.23 -6.35 -7.23
N ASP A 201 -17.43 -6.37 -6.65
CA ASP A 201 -18.63 -5.75 -7.22
C ASP A 201 -18.46 -4.23 -7.37
N VAL A 202 -17.93 -3.55 -6.34
CA VAL A 202 -17.58 -2.12 -6.42
C VAL A 202 -16.63 -1.86 -7.58
N ALA A 203 -15.52 -2.59 -7.66
CA ALA A 203 -14.54 -2.43 -8.74
C ALA A 203 -15.14 -2.72 -10.13
N TRP A 204 -16.00 -3.74 -10.23
CA TRP A 204 -16.67 -4.11 -11.48
C TRP A 204 -17.65 -3.04 -11.95
N ARG A 205 -18.45 -2.49 -11.04
CA ARG A 205 -19.46 -1.47 -11.31
C ARG A 205 -18.85 -0.09 -11.60
N THR A 206 -17.65 0.17 -11.10
CA THR A 206 -16.94 1.45 -11.27
C THR A 206 -15.86 1.44 -12.34
N ARG A 207 -15.59 0.30 -13.00
CA ARG A 207 -14.50 0.18 -14.00
C ARG A 207 -14.60 1.19 -15.15
N ASP A 208 -15.81 1.67 -15.45
CA ASP A 208 -16.10 2.58 -16.56
C ASP A 208 -16.43 4.01 -16.08
N SER A 209 -16.24 4.33 -14.77
CA SER A 209 -16.66 5.60 -14.14
C SER A 209 -15.78 6.82 -14.46
N GLY A 210 -14.74 6.68 -15.27
CA GLY A 210 -13.75 7.74 -15.53
C GLY A 210 -12.76 7.97 -14.37
N ASN A 211 -13.14 7.59 -13.14
CA ASN A 211 -12.25 7.60 -11.98
C ASN A 211 -11.11 6.58 -12.14
N LYS A 212 -9.91 6.96 -11.74
CA LYS A 212 -8.75 6.06 -11.69
C LYS A 212 -8.69 5.41 -10.31
N LEU A 213 -8.89 4.09 -10.25
CA LEU A 213 -9.13 3.40 -8.98
C LEU A 213 -8.04 2.38 -8.63
N SER A 214 -7.83 2.21 -7.33
CA SER A 214 -7.05 1.15 -6.70
C SER A 214 -7.83 0.60 -5.50
N ILE A 215 -8.69 -0.40 -5.74
CA ILE A 215 -9.57 -1.01 -4.76
C ILE A 215 -9.00 -2.36 -4.32
N MET A 216 -8.88 -2.57 -3.01
CA MET A 216 -8.30 -3.81 -2.48
C MET A 216 -8.81 -4.18 -1.10
N GLY A 217 -8.78 -5.48 -0.81
CA GLY A 217 -9.05 -6.01 0.51
C GLY A 217 -7.78 -6.44 1.22
N LEU A 218 -7.78 -6.35 2.55
CA LEU A 218 -6.83 -7.00 3.45
C LEU A 218 -7.53 -8.16 4.14
N GLY A 219 -7.03 -9.37 4.01
CA GLY A 219 -7.67 -10.59 4.52
C GLY A 219 -8.10 -11.56 3.42
N ALA A 220 -8.75 -12.66 3.80
CA ALA A 220 -8.99 -13.77 2.90
C ALA A 220 -9.88 -13.39 1.70
N GLY A 221 -9.31 -13.48 0.49
CA GLY A 221 -9.95 -13.10 -0.77
C GLY A 221 -9.77 -11.63 -1.15
N GLY A 222 -9.13 -10.81 -0.30
CA GLY A 222 -8.85 -9.39 -0.59
C GLY A 222 -7.90 -9.16 -1.77
N ASP A 223 -7.22 -10.21 -2.24
CA ASP A 223 -6.34 -10.23 -3.41
C ASP A 223 -7.10 -10.36 -4.74
N TRP A 224 -8.39 -10.70 -4.73
CA TRP A 224 -9.17 -10.93 -5.96
C TRP A 224 -9.24 -9.71 -6.85
N THR A 225 -9.39 -8.52 -6.26
CA THR A 225 -9.41 -7.28 -7.02
C THR A 225 -8.04 -7.00 -7.67
N ARG A 226 -6.94 -7.49 -7.07
CA ARG A 226 -5.58 -7.38 -7.63
C ARG A 226 -5.39 -8.35 -8.79
N ILE A 227 -5.76 -9.62 -8.59
CA ILE A 227 -5.64 -10.67 -9.61
C ILE A 227 -6.43 -10.28 -10.86
N HIS A 228 -7.65 -9.77 -10.69
CA HIS A 228 -8.54 -9.38 -11.78
C HIS A 228 -8.46 -7.89 -12.16
N ALA A 229 -7.45 -7.17 -11.67
CA ALA A 229 -7.30 -5.74 -11.91
C ALA A 229 -7.40 -5.31 -13.39
N PRO A 230 -6.87 -6.07 -14.38
CA PRO A 230 -7.02 -5.71 -15.79
C PRO A 230 -8.47 -5.64 -16.26
N ILE A 231 -9.32 -6.61 -15.91
CA ILE A 231 -10.75 -6.61 -16.31
C ILE A 231 -11.61 -5.67 -15.44
N LEU A 232 -11.12 -5.33 -14.25
CA LEU A 232 -11.72 -4.35 -13.36
C LEU A 232 -11.29 -2.91 -13.69
N ASN A 233 -10.46 -2.72 -14.73
CA ASN A 233 -9.89 -1.43 -15.12
C ASN A 233 -9.25 -0.65 -13.95
N GLN A 234 -8.61 -1.36 -13.02
CA GLN A 234 -7.85 -0.71 -11.96
C GLN A 234 -6.61 -0.03 -12.54
N SER A 235 -6.28 1.15 -12.03
CA SER A 235 -5.14 1.93 -12.52
C SER A 235 -3.82 1.56 -11.83
N LEU A 236 -3.89 1.03 -10.60
CA LEU A 236 -2.73 0.72 -9.76
C LEU A 236 -3.02 -0.50 -8.89
N VAL A 237 -2.07 -1.43 -8.82
CA VAL A 237 -2.17 -2.65 -8.01
C VAL A 237 -0.98 -2.76 -7.08
N TYR A 238 -1.24 -2.81 -5.77
CA TYR A 238 -0.21 -3.03 -4.77
C TYR A 238 0.13 -4.52 -4.63
N THR A 239 1.42 -4.82 -4.60
CA THR A 239 2.02 -6.16 -4.49
C THR A 239 3.13 -6.16 -3.47
N THR A 240 3.61 -7.36 -3.12
CA THR A 240 4.76 -7.57 -2.24
C THR A 240 5.83 -8.42 -2.92
N MET A 241 7.05 -8.39 -2.39
CA MET A 241 8.12 -9.33 -2.75
C MET A 241 8.24 -10.50 -1.77
N GLU A 242 7.44 -10.49 -0.70
CA GLU A 242 7.35 -11.62 0.23
C GLU A 242 6.85 -12.88 -0.48
N ASN A 243 7.25 -14.05 0.02
CA ASN A 243 6.81 -15.34 -0.47
C ASN A 243 6.13 -16.11 0.67
N GLY A 244 5.02 -16.77 0.36
CA GLY A 244 4.38 -17.70 1.29
C GLY A 244 2.87 -17.82 1.07
N TRP A 245 2.34 -18.99 1.40
CA TRP A 245 0.92 -19.31 1.28
C TRP A 245 0.00 -18.40 2.13
N TYR A 246 0.54 -17.75 3.16
CA TYR A 246 -0.20 -16.85 4.05
C TYR A 246 -0.61 -15.54 3.36
N LEU A 247 0.05 -15.15 2.26
CA LEU A 247 -0.25 -13.90 1.54
C LEU A 247 -1.70 -13.85 1.06
N ALA A 248 -2.20 -14.95 0.48
CA ALA A 248 -3.59 -15.06 0.02
C ALA A 248 -4.59 -14.92 1.19
N GLN A 249 -4.23 -15.36 2.40
CA GLN A 249 -5.06 -15.18 3.60
C GLN A 249 -5.04 -13.74 4.11
N GLN A 250 -4.07 -12.93 3.70
CA GLN A 250 -3.93 -11.52 4.02
C GLN A 250 -4.41 -10.61 2.88
N GLY A 251 -4.93 -11.15 1.78
CA GLY A 251 -5.34 -10.35 0.60
C GLY A 251 -4.16 -9.70 -0.12
N ARG A 252 -2.96 -10.28 0.06
CA ARG A 252 -1.70 -9.85 -0.56
C ARG A 252 -1.32 -10.84 -1.64
N ILE A 253 -0.57 -10.36 -2.63
CA ILE A 253 -0.06 -11.19 -3.71
C ILE A 253 1.37 -10.78 -4.03
N ASN A 254 2.22 -11.77 -4.28
CA ASN A 254 3.59 -11.54 -4.75
C ASN A 254 3.57 -10.99 -6.18
N THR A 255 4.49 -10.10 -6.52
CA THR A 255 4.60 -9.51 -7.87
C THR A 255 4.75 -10.56 -8.98
N SER A 256 5.59 -11.57 -8.77
CA SER A 256 5.82 -12.64 -9.75
C SER A 256 4.58 -13.53 -9.91
N ASP A 257 3.88 -13.82 -8.81
CA ASP A 257 2.64 -14.59 -8.82
C ASP A 257 1.52 -13.84 -9.53
N LEU A 258 1.39 -12.52 -9.30
CA LEU A 258 0.42 -11.68 -10.00
C LEU A 258 0.64 -11.70 -11.51
N LYS A 259 1.88 -11.52 -11.95
CA LYS A 259 2.24 -11.55 -13.38
C LYS A 259 1.99 -12.92 -14.00
N THR A 260 2.28 -14.00 -13.25
CA THR A 260 1.96 -15.36 -13.68
C THR A 260 0.45 -15.54 -13.83
N ALA A 261 -0.34 -15.07 -12.86
CA ALA A 261 -1.79 -15.13 -12.91
C ALA A 261 -2.35 -14.35 -14.10
N TRP A 262 -1.88 -13.13 -14.36
CA TRP A 262 -2.30 -12.34 -15.52
C TRP A 262 -1.98 -13.03 -16.84
N ASN A 263 -0.79 -13.63 -16.96
CA ASN A 263 -0.44 -14.41 -18.15
C ASN A 263 -1.34 -15.65 -18.34
N LEU A 264 -1.64 -16.39 -17.25
CA LEU A 264 -2.54 -17.55 -17.31
C LEU A 264 -3.99 -17.18 -17.61
N LEU A 265 -4.43 -15.99 -17.20
CA LEU A 265 -5.77 -15.45 -17.46
C LEU A 265 -5.85 -14.69 -18.79
N GLU A 266 -4.75 -14.66 -19.57
CA GLU A 266 -4.65 -13.95 -20.84
C GLU A 266 -4.97 -12.46 -20.75
N TYR A 267 -4.62 -11.84 -19.62
CA TYR A 267 -4.66 -10.39 -19.45
C TYR A 267 -3.42 -9.80 -20.14
N ASN A 268 -3.60 -9.40 -21.40
CA ASN A 268 -2.57 -8.83 -22.27
C ASN A 268 -2.75 -7.33 -22.47
#